data_AF-A0A382HM57-F1
#
_entry.id   AF-A0A382HM57-F1
#
_cell.length_a   1.000
_cell.length_b   1.000
_cell.length_c   1.000
_cell.angle_alpha   90.00
_cell.angle_beta   90.00
_cell.angle_gamma   90.00
#
_symmetry.space_group_name_H-M   'P 1'
#
loop_
_entity.id
_entity.type
_entity.pdbx_description
1 polymer ?
#
loop_
_entity_poly.entity_id
_entity_poly.type
_entity_poly.pdbx_seq_one_letter_code
_entity_poly.pdbx_strand_id
1 'polypeptide(L)' 'MKKNRPFVLINMAMSADGKIAPAHRRFVAFGSRRDHANLLALRATTDGVMCGARTVDSAAVTLDA' A
#
# COMPACT_ATOMS: atom_id res chain seq x y z
N MET A 1 9.92 -22.89 4.97
CA MET A 1 9.10 -21.77 5.48
C MET A 1 9.02 -21.89 7.00
N LYS A 2 9.33 -20.85 7.78
CA LYS A 2 9.20 -20.92 9.26
C LYS A 2 7.72 -21.05 9.61
N LYS A 3 7.31 -22.14 10.26
CA LYS A 3 5.89 -22.50 10.51
C LYS A 3 5.09 -21.45 11.31
N ASN A 4 5.76 -20.57 12.07
CA ASN A 4 5.12 -19.62 12.99
C ASN A 4 5.31 -18.15 12.59
N ARG A 5 5.54 -17.85 11.31
CA ARG A 5 5.59 -16.46 10.84
C ARG A 5 4.61 -16.30 9.67
N PRO A 6 3.80 -15.23 9.66
CA PRO A 6 2.92 -14.98 8.53
C PRO A 6 3.74 -14.75 7.26
N PHE A 7 3.18 -15.13 6.12
CA PHE A 7 3.68 -14.66 4.83
C PHE A 7 3.39 -13.16 4.73
N VAL A 8 4.37 -12.38 4.26
CA VAL A 8 4.23 -10.93 4.13
C VAL A 8 4.45 -10.57 2.67
N LEU A 9 3.42 -9.97 2.06
CA LEU A 9 3.53 -9.30 0.78
C LEU A 9 3.67 -7.79 1.01
N ILE A 10 4.48 -7.15 0.18
CA ILE A 10 4.67 -5.70 0.20
C ILE A 10 4.27 -5.19 -1.19
N ASN A 11 3.20 -4.40 -1.24
CA ASN A 11 2.76 -3.74 -2.48
C ASN A 11 3.11 -2.26 -2.43
N MET A 12 3.75 -1.75 -3.48
CA MET A 12 4.23 -0.36 -3.55
C MET A 12 3.87 0.23 -4.91
N ALA A 13 3.21 1.39 -4.90
CA ALA A 13 3.17 2.26 -6.07
C ALA A 13 4.40 3.16 -6.04
N MET A 14 5.14 3.26 -7.15
CA MET A 14 6.30 4.13 -7.28
C MET A 14 6.32 4.85 -8.63
N SER A 15 6.94 6.03 -8.68
CA SER A 15 7.36 6.66 -9.93
C SER A 15 8.45 5.82 -10.63
N ALA A 16 8.73 6.12 -11.91
CA ALA A 16 9.73 5.40 -12.70
C ALA A 16 11.16 5.47 -12.10
N ASP A 17 11.47 6.53 -11.34
CA ASP A 17 12.73 6.70 -10.61
C ASP A 17 12.67 6.17 -9.16
N GLY A 18 11.63 5.41 -8.81
CA GLY A 18 11.52 4.67 -7.54
C GLY A 18 11.08 5.50 -6.34
N LYS A 19 10.42 6.64 -6.54
CA LYS A 19 9.90 7.47 -5.43
C LYS A 19 8.46 7.08 -5.10
N ILE A 20 8.16 7.04 -3.81
CA ILE A 20 6.80 6.79 -3.27
C ILE A 20 6.08 8.07 -2.83
N ALA A 21 6.79 9.21 -2.78
CA ALA A 21 6.24 10.48 -2.35
C ALA A 21 7.09 11.66 -2.88
N PRO A 22 6.49 12.84 -3.09
CA PRO A 22 7.23 14.07 -3.37
C PRO A 22 8.03 14.57 -2.17
N ALA A 23 9.02 15.44 -2.41
CA ALA A 23 9.90 16.00 -1.38
C ALA A 23 9.15 16.81 -0.30
N HIS A 24 8.01 17.43 -0.64
CA HIS A 24 7.19 18.21 0.30
C HIS A 24 6.32 17.33 1.25
N ARG A 25 6.43 16.00 1.17
CA ARG A 25 5.80 15.02 2.08
C ARG A 25 4.28 15.14 2.22
N ARG A 26 3.62 15.74 1.21
CA ARG A 26 2.14 15.72 1.12
C ARG A 26 1.75 14.55 0.24
N PHE A 27 0.64 13.91 0.58
CA PHE A 27 0.10 12.84 -0.24
C PHE A 27 -0.22 13.34 -1.65
N VAL A 28 0.25 12.61 -2.65
CA VAL A 28 -0.09 12.80 -4.07
C VAL A 28 -0.34 11.42 -4.63
N ALA A 29 -1.54 11.18 -5.16
CA ALA A 29 -1.83 9.95 -5.87
C ALA A 29 -1.17 9.99 -7.26
N PHE A 30 -0.37 8.98 -7.59
CA PHE A 30 0.27 8.84 -8.90
C PHE A 30 -0.01 7.49 -9.59
N GLY A 31 -0.71 6.56 -8.92
CA GLY A 31 -1.19 5.32 -9.53
C GLY A 31 -2.43 5.53 -10.39
N SER A 32 -2.62 4.69 -11.40
CA SER A 32 -3.83 4.64 -12.23
C SER A 32 -4.98 3.92 -11.54
N ARG A 33 -6.19 3.99 -12.13
CA ARG A 33 -7.35 3.19 -11.67
C ARG A 33 -7.06 1.68 -11.70
N ARG A 34 -6.25 1.22 -12.67
CA ARG A 34 -5.86 -0.19 -12.78
C ARG A 34 -4.94 -0.61 -11.63
N ASP A 35 -4.00 0.26 -11.25
CA ASP A 35 -3.10 0.00 -10.12
C ASP A 35 -3.88 -0.08 -8.80
N HIS A 36 -4.90 0.78 -8.65
CA HIS A 36 -5.81 0.72 -7.51
C HIS A 36 -6.63 -0.59 -7.47
N ALA A 37 -7.19 -1.02 -8.61
CA ALA A 37 -7.90 -2.29 -8.69
C ALA A 37 -6.99 -3.49 -8.34
N ASN A 38 -5.72 -3.46 -8.79
CA ASN A 38 -4.75 -4.49 -8.44
C ASN A 38 -4.42 -4.48 -6.93
N LEU A 39 -4.27 -3.30 -6.31
CA LEU A 39 -4.10 -3.19 -4.85
C LEU A 39 -5.26 -3.88 -4.11
N LEU A 40 -6.51 -3.61 -4.50
CA LEU A 40 -7.69 -4.21 -3.86
C LEU A 40 -7.75 -5.73 -4.07
N ALA A 41 -7.44 -6.21 -5.28
CA ALA A 41 -7.38 -7.64 -5.57
C ALA A 41 -6.33 -8.35 -4.70
N LEU A 42 -5.18 -7.72 -4.44
CA LEU A 42 -4.16 -8.26 -3.55
C LEU A 42 -4.63 -8.30 -2.09
N ARG A 43 -5.30 -7.24 -1.61
CA ARG A 43 -5.83 -7.20 -0.23
C ARG A 43 -6.81 -8.34 0.05
N ALA A 44 -7.68 -8.63 -0.92
CA ALA A 44 -8.64 -9.73 -0.86
C ALA A 44 -8.01 -11.13 -0.78
N THR A 45 -6.69 -11.27 -0.97
CA THR A 45 -5.95 -12.54 -0.81
C THR A 45 -5.29 -12.69 0.55
N THR A 46 -5.42 -11.70 1.44
CA THR A 46 -4.70 -11.66 2.71
C THR A 46 -5.64 -11.72 3.91
N ASP A 47 -5.16 -12.30 5.01
CA ASP A 47 -5.89 -12.32 6.27
C ASP A 47 -5.89 -10.94 6.98
N GLY A 48 -5.07 -9.99 6.52
CA GLY A 48 -5.00 -8.66 7.12
C GLY A 48 -4.09 -7.68 6.38
N VAL A 49 -4.46 -6.40 6.46
CA VAL A 49 -3.73 -5.27 5.87
C VAL A 49 -3.03 -4.48 6.98
N MET A 50 -1.75 -4.19 6.80
CA MET A 50 -0.97 -3.36 7.72
C MET A 50 -0.58 -2.04 7.07
N CYS A 51 -0.61 -0.96 7.87
CA CYS A 51 -0.19 0.37 7.45
C CYS A 51 0.48 1.10 8.63
N GLY A 52 1.43 1.98 8.34
CA GLY A 52 2.01 2.85 9.37
C GLY A 52 1.03 3.96 9.78
N ALA A 53 0.99 4.31 11.06
CA ALA A 53 0.06 5.33 11.58
C ALA A 53 0.12 6.66 10.80
N ARG A 54 1.33 7.17 10.54
CA ARG A 54 1.51 8.42 9.76
C ARG A 54 1.00 8.36 8.32
N THR A 55 0.88 7.16 7.75
CA THR A 55 0.29 7.01 6.41
C THR A 55 -1.22 7.17 6.49
N VAL A 56 -1.86 6.60 7.52
CA VAL A 56 -3.30 6.79 7.80
C VAL A 56 -3.61 8.27 8.05
N ASP A 57 -2.72 8.98 8.74
CA ASP A 57 -2.90 10.42 9.01
C ASP A 57 -2.73 11.31 7.75
N SER A 58 -2.09 10.80 6.69
CA SER A 58 -1.69 11.62 5.53
C SER A 58 -2.80 11.85 4.50
N ALA A 59 -3.83 10.99 4.49
CA ALA A 59 -5.00 11.06 3.62
C ALA A 59 -6.09 10.11 4.12
N ALA A 60 -7.35 10.33 3.72
CA ALA A 60 -8.40 9.36 3.94
C ALA A 60 -8.08 8.04 3.22
N VAL A 61 -8.01 6.93 3.96
CA VAL A 61 -7.69 5.60 3.44
C VAL A 61 -8.59 4.55 4.08
N THR A 62 -8.92 3.51 3.31
CA THR A 62 -9.49 2.26 3.85
C THR A 62 -8.39 1.21 3.95
N LEU A 63 -8.47 0.38 4.98
CA LEU A 63 -7.57 -0.75 5.23
C LEU A 63 -8.34 -2.07 5.31
N ASP A 64 -9.46 -2.14 4.60
CA ASP A 64 -10.23 -3.36 4.38
C ASP A 64 -9.36 -4.43 3.71
N ALA A 65 -9.51 -5.66 4.21
CA ALA A 65 -8.96 -6.88 3.64
C ALA A 65 -10.05 -7.57 2.82
#